data_AF-A0A3M6UD08-F1
#
_entry.id   AF-A0A3M6UD08-F1
#
_cell.length_a   1.000
_cell.length_b   1.000
_cell.length_c   1.000
_cell.angle_alpha   90.00
_cell.angle_beta   90.00
_cell.angle_gamma   90.00
#
_symmetry.space_group_name_H-M   'P 1'
#
loop_
_entity.id
_entity.type
_entity.pdbx_description
1 polymer ?
#
loop_
_entity_poly.entity_id
_entity_poly.type
_entity_poly.pdbx_seq_one_letter_code
_entity_poly.pdbx_strand_id
1 'polypeptide(L)'
;MTVHSFQITVTLKLEWNVTVIDKPIPASYTTKVPNGTLLIDIMNKAADSEKQGPFDEYKSTYYSVMGYFITTINGIENDPSAKSYWMINDEQTGASLKCGVSSYVPVNGSTTLFRFTQFPSHSSHGNNANASGSCKSHSNIPVPPSTITVTIGMEWNPDVIKKPIPPPYTTKVARGTTLTEIINKVADKNPEGPFNKYSSTYYGGQGHFITAMNGTKEDSTKDWLWKIYDKATGELLPSFVDKYKPQEGSTTILKFITSMESESSASETLARMGLIVLCISAIVEGLLFFFTSRNTVSSCCVELIFQIDFRILSAYCLLQISIGHQQIIYKNSTLFNYIKNEMALITVTIGIQWDTKIVDKPIPPPYTTKVSQGTFLIDIVKKAANEDVTGPFNKYSTTYYGNLGDLVIAMDGVEQDPARKLYWMIRDKQTGKLIPTGIDQYQPQDGSTTVFSYEETGMSHYERLTRG
;
A
#
# COMPACT_ATOMS: atom_id res chain seq x y z
N MET A 1 -10.55 -8.03 40.84
CA MET A 1 -11.78 -8.54 40.19
C MET A 1 -11.51 -8.60 38.69
N THR A 2 -11.30 -9.80 38.17
CA THR A 2 -11.22 -10.06 36.73
C THR A 2 -12.63 -9.88 36.16
N VAL A 3 -12.86 -8.76 35.47
CA VAL A 3 -14.08 -8.58 34.67
C VAL A 3 -14.00 -9.60 33.55
N HIS A 4 -14.68 -10.73 33.70
CA HIS A 4 -14.93 -11.62 32.58
C HIS A 4 -15.69 -10.80 31.54
N SER A 5 -15.01 -10.40 30.46
CA SER A 5 -15.67 -9.80 29.32
C SER A 5 -16.64 -10.84 28.78
N PHE A 6 -17.93 -10.66 29.03
CA PHE A 6 -18.96 -11.51 28.45
C PHE A 6 -18.80 -11.47 26.92
N GLN A 7 -18.49 -12.61 26.31
CA GLN A 7 -18.48 -12.74 24.85
C GLN A 7 -19.90 -12.95 24.35
N ILE A 8 -20.19 -12.41 23.18
CA ILE A 8 -21.42 -12.62 22.42
C ILE A 8 -21.09 -13.35 21.13
N THR A 9 -21.96 -14.23 20.69
CA THR A 9 -21.93 -14.83 19.35
C THR A 9 -22.77 -13.97 18.42
N VAL A 10 -22.26 -13.63 17.25
CA VAL A 10 -22.93 -12.79 16.26
C VAL A 10 -22.74 -13.38 14.87
N THR A 11 -23.71 -13.14 13.99
CA THR A 11 -23.68 -13.63 12.61
C THR A 11 -23.77 -12.46 11.63
N LEU A 12 -22.94 -12.46 10.59
CA LEU A 12 -23.04 -11.58 9.43
C LEU A 12 -23.54 -12.41 8.24
N LYS A 13 -24.53 -11.89 7.51
CA LYS A 13 -25.11 -12.56 6.33
C LYS A 13 -25.19 -11.59 5.16
N LEU A 14 -24.93 -12.08 3.96
CA LEU A 14 -25.16 -11.33 2.71
C LEU A 14 -26.41 -11.84 2.01
N GLU A 15 -27.06 -10.97 1.26
CA GLU A 15 -28.17 -11.32 0.37
C GLU A 15 -28.22 -10.38 -0.83
N TRP A 16 -28.55 -10.93 -2.00
CA TRP A 16 -28.79 -10.19 -3.23
C TRP A 16 -30.31 -10.15 -3.48
N ASN A 17 -30.92 -8.98 -3.34
CA ASN A 17 -32.35 -8.78 -3.65
C ASN A 17 -32.52 -7.91 -4.90
N VAL A 18 -31.71 -8.20 -5.91
CA VAL A 18 -31.80 -7.66 -7.27
C VAL A 18 -31.54 -8.80 -8.25
N THR A 19 -32.27 -8.84 -9.35
CA THR A 19 -32.24 -9.94 -10.33
C THR A 19 -31.00 -9.96 -11.23
N VAL A 20 -30.10 -8.97 -11.09
CA VAL A 20 -28.98 -8.73 -12.01
C VAL A 20 -27.64 -9.22 -11.46
N ILE A 21 -27.59 -9.71 -10.21
CA ILE A 21 -26.35 -10.24 -9.64
C ILE A 21 -26.26 -11.74 -9.96
N ASP A 22 -25.47 -12.06 -10.99
CA ASP A 22 -25.12 -13.43 -11.37
C ASP A 22 -23.98 -13.98 -10.49
N LYS A 23 -24.18 -13.94 -9.17
CA LYS A 23 -23.23 -14.44 -8.17
C LYS A 23 -23.98 -15.17 -7.07
N PRO A 24 -23.54 -16.38 -6.65
CA PRO A 24 -24.17 -17.08 -5.55
C PRO A 24 -24.14 -16.25 -4.27
N ILE A 25 -25.17 -16.40 -3.42
CA ILE A 25 -25.16 -15.81 -2.08
C ILE A 25 -24.10 -16.54 -1.23
N PRO A 26 -23.10 -15.83 -0.68
CA PRO A 26 -22.07 -16.43 0.16
C PRO A 26 -22.64 -17.03 1.46
N ALA A 27 -21.89 -17.95 2.05
CA ALA A 27 -22.20 -18.47 3.38
C ALA A 27 -22.18 -17.34 4.44
N SER A 28 -22.96 -17.50 5.51
CA SER A 28 -22.92 -16.58 6.64
C SER A 28 -21.65 -16.76 7.47
N TYR A 29 -21.14 -15.65 8.00
CA TYR A 29 -20.00 -15.64 8.91
C TYR A 29 -20.48 -15.56 10.35
N THR A 30 -20.08 -16.49 11.21
CA THR A 30 -20.45 -16.49 12.64
C THR A 30 -19.20 -16.41 13.50
N THR A 31 -19.19 -15.49 14.48
CA THR A 31 -18.02 -15.30 15.33
C THR A 31 -18.38 -14.91 16.76
N LYS A 32 -17.42 -15.06 17.68
CA LYS A 32 -17.52 -14.59 19.06
C LYS A 32 -16.73 -13.31 19.25
N VAL A 33 -17.33 -12.30 19.85
CA VAL A 33 -16.69 -11.00 20.15
C VAL A 33 -17.02 -10.55 21.57
N PRO A 34 -16.20 -9.69 22.21
CA PRO A 34 -16.60 -9.05 23.45
C PRO A 34 -17.93 -8.31 23.32
N ASN A 35 -18.78 -8.36 24.35
CA ASN A 35 -19.99 -7.55 24.38
C ASN A 35 -19.63 -6.06 24.27
N GLY A 36 -20.39 -5.31 23.46
CA GLY A 36 -20.12 -3.90 23.18
C GLY A 36 -19.22 -3.64 21.97
N THR A 37 -18.75 -4.67 21.26
CA THR A 37 -18.00 -4.53 20.00
C THR A 37 -18.89 -3.93 18.91
N LEU A 38 -18.36 -2.95 18.17
CA LEU A 38 -19.08 -2.28 17.08
C LEU A 38 -19.14 -3.17 15.84
N LEU A 39 -20.20 -3.00 15.02
CA LEU A 39 -20.38 -3.78 13.80
C LEU A 39 -19.21 -3.64 12.82
N ILE A 40 -18.60 -2.45 12.70
CA ILE A 40 -17.41 -2.26 11.87
C ILE A 40 -16.23 -3.12 12.33
N ASP A 41 -16.01 -3.28 13.63
CA ASP A 41 -14.93 -4.13 14.15
C ASP A 41 -15.24 -5.62 13.94
N ILE A 42 -16.52 -5.99 13.93
CA ILE A 42 -16.97 -7.35 13.60
C ILE A 42 -16.77 -7.62 12.11
N MET A 43 -16.99 -6.63 11.24
CA MET A 43 -16.68 -6.71 9.81
C MET A 43 -15.16 -6.85 9.57
N ASN A 44 -14.33 -6.04 10.23
CA ASN A 44 -12.87 -6.16 10.20
C ASN A 44 -12.43 -7.56 10.62
N LYS A 45 -13.00 -8.07 11.73
CA LYS A 45 -12.72 -9.43 12.19
C LYS A 45 -13.13 -10.49 11.18
N ALA A 46 -14.26 -10.32 10.49
CA ALA A 46 -14.70 -11.23 9.44
C ALA A 46 -13.70 -11.27 8.28
N ALA A 47 -13.31 -10.08 7.81
CA ALA A 47 -12.31 -9.91 6.77
C ALA A 47 -10.96 -10.54 7.15
N ASP A 48 -10.53 -10.37 8.41
CA ASP A 48 -9.25 -10.90 8.90
C ASP A 48 -9.24 -12.44 9.06
N SER A 49 -10.42 -13.03 9.35
CA SER A 49 -10.52 -14.45 9.75
C SER A 49 -10.82 -15.38 8.57
N GLU A 50 -11.61 -14.92 7.60
CA GLU A 50 -12.00 -15.69 6.43
C GLU A 50 -11.43 -15.07 5.15
N LYS A 51 -10.16 -15.40 4.85
CA LYS A 51 -9.57 -15.05 3.56
C LYS A 51 -10.42 -15.62 2.44
N GLN A 52 -10.72 -14.82 1.41
CA GLN A 52 -11.70 -15.12 0.34
C GLN A 52 -13.17 -15.22 0.80
N GLY A 53 -13.46 -14.89 2.06
CA GLY A 53 -14.81 -14.70 2.55
C GLY A 53 -15.46 -13.45 1.96
N PRO A 54 -16.78 -13.29 2.08
CA PRO A 54 -17.49 -12.17 1.48
C PRO A 54 -17.09 -10.78 2.00
N PHE A 55 -16.42 -10.73 3.16
CA PHE A 55 -15.92 -9.50 3.78
C PHE A 55 -14.40 -9.33 3.65
N ASP A 56 -13.67 -10.26 3.03
CA ASP A 56 -12.20 -10.22 2.88
C ASP A 56 -11.70 -8.88 2.30
N GLU A 57 -12.50 -8.29 1.41
CA GLU A 57 -12.37 -6.91 0.98
C GLU A 57 -13.73 -6.21 1.01
N TYR A 58 -13.75 -5.00 1.57
CA TYR A 58 -14.89 -4.10 1.44
C TYR A 58 -14.43 -2.65 1.32
N LYS A 59 -15.24 -1.83 0.64
CA LYS A 59 -14.98 -0.39 0.49
C LYS A 59 -15.97 0.38 1.33
N SER A 60 -15.48 1.47 1.92
CA SER A 60 -16.29 2.38 2.71
C SER A 60 -15.90 3.82 2.47
N THR A 61 -16.83 4.72 2.74
CA THR A 61 -16.57 6.15 2.83
C THR A 61 -16.95 6.61 4.21
N TYR A 62 -15.98 7.16 4.93
CA TYR A 62 -16.24 7.80 6.20
C TYR A 62 -16.83 9.19 5.96
N TYR A 63 -17.93 9.48 6.64
CA TYR A 63 -18.55 10.79 6.71
C TYR A 63 -18.51 11.28 8.15
N SER A 64 -18.00 12.49 8.36
CA SER A 64 -18.07 13.19 9.65
C SER A 64 -19.49 13.08 10.24
N VAL A 65 -19.58 12.80 11.54
CA VAL A 65 -20.81 12.60 12.32
C VAL A 65 -21.60 11.32 11.99
N MET A 66 -21.53 10.80 10.76
CA MET A 66 -22.30 9.64 10.30
C MET A 66 -21.54 8.31 10.39
N GLY A 67 -20.20 8.35 10.38
CA GLY A 67 -19.33 7.16 10.40
C GLY A 67 -19.10 6.55 9.01
N TYR A 68 -18.72 5.27 8.98
CA TYR A 68 -18.47 4.53 7.75
C TYR A 68 -19.77 4.17 7.05
N PHE A 69 -19.93 4.68 5.83
CA PHE A 69 -20.91 4.24 4.87
C PHE A 69 -20.29 3.15 3.99
N ILE A 70 -20.86 1.95 3.99
CA ILE A 70 -20.36 0.84 3.19
C ILE A 70 -20.77 1.03 1.73
N THR A 71 -19.79 1.01 0.83
CA THR A 71 -19.99 1.25 -0.60
C THR A 71 -19.86 -0.02 -1.42
N THR A 72 -19.02 -0.96 -0.99
CA THR A 72 -18.77 -2.20 -1.72
C THR A 72 -18.54 -3.33 -0.72
N ILE A 73 -19.16 -4.48 -0.94
CA ILE A 73 -18.84 -5.73 -0.24
C ILE A 73 -18.74 -6.82 -1.30
N ASN A 74 -17.75 -7.69 -1.20
CA ASN A 74 -17.61 -8.84 -2.10
C ASN A 74 -17.60 -8.46 -3.60
N GLY A 75 -16.99 -7.32 -3.94
CA GLY A 75 -16.91 -6.78 -5.29
C GLY A 75 -18.19 -6.13 -5.83
N ILE A 76 -19.28 -6.10 -5.07
CA ILE A 76 -20.55 -5.50 -5.50
C ILE A 76 -20.66 -4.10 -4.93
N GLU A 77 -20.59 -3.09 -5.80
CA GLU A 77 -20.61 -1.67 -5.46
C GLU A 77 -22.04 -1.11 -5.51
N ASN A 78 -22.32 -0.11 -4.66
CA ASN A 78 -23.53 0.69 -4.75
C ASN A 78 -23.63 1.35 -6.13
N ASP A 79 -24.82 1.34 -6.71
CA ASP A 79 -25.12 2.03 -7.96
C ASP A 79 -26.21 3.08 -7.72
N PRO A 80 -25.83 4.35 -7.53
CA PRO A 80 -26.80 5.42 -7.37
C PRO A 80 -27.74 5.61 -8.57
N SER A 81 -27.28 5.29 -9.78
CA SER A 81 -28.06 5.43 -11.02
C SER A 81 -29.17 4.38 -11.08
N ALA A 82 -28.85 3.13 -10.73
CA ALA A 82 -29.84 2.06 -10.57
C ALA A 82 -30.53 2.07 -9.19
N LYS A 83 -30.27 3.09 -8.35
CA LYS A 83 -30.75 3.20 -6.97
C LYS A 83 -30.49 1.94 -6.14
N SER A 84 -29.42 1.21 -6.41
CA SER A 84 -29.10 -0.06 -5.75
C SER A 84 -28.04 0.16 -4.68
N TYR A 85 -28.33 -0.23 -3.44
CA TYR A 85 -27.49 0.04 -2.29
C TYR A 85 -27.40 -1.14 -1.34
N TRP A 86 -26.31 -1.16 -0.56
CA TRP A 86 -26.15 -1.98 0.62
C TRP A 86 -27.01 -1.47 1.78
N MET A 87 -28.14 -2.16 2.01
CA MET A 87 -29.00 -1.95 3.16
C MET A 87 -28.60 -2.91 4.28
N ILE A 88 -28.58 -2.41 5.52
CA ILE A 88 -28.21 -3.21 6.68
C ILE A 88 -29.44 -3.37 7.57
N ASN A 89 -29.80 -4.62 7.81
CA ASN A 89 -30.99 -5.02 8.51
C ASN A 89 -30.65 -5.98 9.65
N ASP A 90 -31.51 -5.99 10.65
CA ASP A 90 -31.59 -7.10 11.59
C ASP A 90 -32.39 -8.23 10.91
N GLU A 91 -31.79 -9.41 10.77
CA GLU A 91 -32.43 -10.51 10.04
C GLU A 91 -33.69 -11.02 10.76
N GLN A 92 -33.66 -11.07 12.09
CA GLN A 92 -34.72 -11.67 12.91
C GLN A 92 -36.00 -10.84 12.85
N THR A 93 -35.85 -9.52 12.85
CA THR A 93 -36.96 -8.56 12.86
C THR A 93 -37.28 -8.00 11.48
N GLY A 94 -36.36 -8.13 10.51
CA GLY A 94 -36.42 -7.47 9.21
C GLY A 94 -36.25 -5.95 9.27
N ALA A 95 -36.01 -5.39 10.46
CA ALA A 95 -35.87 -3.94 10.65
C ALA A 95 -34.56 -3.43 10.06
N SER A 96 -34.59 -2.28 9.38
CA SER A 96 -33.36 -1.58 9.02
C SER A 96 -32.67 -1.07 10.29
N LEU A 97 -31.33 -1.11 10.31
CA LEU A 97 -30.58 -0.58 11.43
C LEU A 97 -30.79 0.94 11.54
N LYS A 98 -30.93 1.45 12.77
CA LYS A 98 -31.16 2.88 13.04
C LYS A 98 -29.89 3.74 12.96
N CYS A 99 -28.72 3.11 12.86
CA CYS A 99 -27.41 3.74 12.76
C CYS A 99 -26.50 2.87 11.89
N GLY A 100 -25.41 3.49 11.41
CA GLY A 100 -24.41 2.81 10.59
C GLY A 100 -23.51 1.85 11.37
N VAL A 101 -22.66 1.14 10.63
CA VAL A 101 -21.75 0.10 11.15
C VAL A 101 -20.76 0.62 12.21
N SER A 102 -20.46 1.92 12.19
CA SER A 102 -19.58 2.57 13.18
C SER A 102 -20.20 2.76 14.56
N SER A 103 -21.52 2.58 14.67
CA SER A 103 -22.29 2.91 15.88
C SER A 103 -23.18 1.77 16.33
N TYR A 104 -23.47 0.81 15.46
CA TYR A 104 -24.30 -0.34 15.81
C TYR A 104 -23.53 -1.34 16.68
N VAL A 105 -24.15 -1.74 17.78
CA VAL A 105 -23.68 -2.77 18.70
C VAL A 105 -24.68 -3.93 18.67
N PRO A 106 -24.30 -5.09 18.07
CA PRO A 106 -25.16 -6.27 18.04
C PRO A 106 -25.32 -6.91 19.43
N VAL A 107 -26.38 -7.72 19.59
CA VAL A 107 -26.63 -8.53 20.80
C VAL A 107 -26.29 -10.00 20.56
N ASN A 108 -26.16 -10.78 21.63
CA ASN A 108 -25.85 -12.21 21.55
C ASN A 108 -26.90 -12.99 20.75
N GLY A 109 -26.45 -13.78 19.79
CA GLY A 109 -27.27 -14.60 18.90
C GLY A 109 -27.95 -13.81 17.78
N SER A 110 -27.65 -12.51 17.61
CA SER A 110 -28.22 -11.72 16.52
C SER A 110 -27.53 -12.00 15.18
N THR A 111 -28.31 -11.91 14.10
CA THR A 111 -27.78 -11.88 12.72
C THR A 111 -27.98 -10.50 12.12
N THR A 112 -26.89 -9.91 11.65
CA THR A 112 -26.91 -8.69 10.84
C THR A 112 -26.89 -9.07 9.37
N LEU A 113 -27.92 -8.65 8.64
CA LEU A 113 -28.10 -8.90 7.22
C LEU A 113 -27.64 -7.68 6.40
N PHE A 114 -26.66 -7.89 5.53
CA PHE A 114 -26.26 -6.95 4.48
C PHE A 114 -26.98 -7.35 3.20
N ARG A 115 -28.00 -6.60 2.83
CA ARG A 115 -28.83 -6.85 1.65
C ARG A 115 -28.52 -5.83 0.58
N PHE A 116 -28.06 -6.27 -0.59
CA PHE A 116 -27.96 -5.41 -1.76
C PHE A 116 -29.32 -5.35 -2.45
N THR A 117 -29.95 -4.16 -2.47
CA THR A 117 -31.32 -4.01 -2.99
C THR A 117 -31.53 -2.65 -3.62
N GLN A 118 -32.52 -2.56 -4.52
CA GLN A 118 -32.99 -1.29 -5.04
C GLN A 118 -33.76 -0.54 -3.97
N PHE A 119 -33.45 0.74 -3.80
CA PHE A 119 -34.18 1.63 -2.91
C PHE A 119 -35.62 1.72 -3.41
N PRO A 120 -36.63 1.28 -2.61
CA PRO A 120 -38.00 1.28 -3.07
C PRO A 120 -38.46 2.72 -3.36
N SER A 121 -39.15 2.92 -4.49
CA SER A 121 -39.72 4.22 -4.91
C SER A 121 -40.80 4.75 -3.95
N HIS A 122 -41.28 3.91 -3.03
CA HIS A 122 -42.20 4.26 -1.95
C HIS A 122 -41.60 3.81 -0.62
N SER A 123 -40.78 4.66 -0.01
CA SER A 123 -40.32 4.46 1.37
C SER A 123 -41.44 4.80 2.34
N SER A 124 -42.31 3.84 2.65
CA SER A 124 -42.90 3.83 3.98
C SER A 124 -41.77 3.55 4.97
N HIS A 125 -41.26 4.60 5.60
CA HIS A 125 -40.61 4.49 6.90
C HIS A 125 -41.61 3.84 7.86
N GLY A 126 -41.71 2.51 7.88
CA GLY A 126 -42.93 1.90 8.41
C GLY A 126 -42.87 0.43 8.72
N ASN A 127 -41.70 -0.14 8.99
CA ASN A 127 -41.68 -1.26 9.93
C ASN A 127 -41.34 -0.66 11.29
N ASN A 128 -42.34 -0.54 12.18
CA ASN A 128 -42.16 -0.17 13.59
C ASN A 128 -41.34 -1.21 14.38
N ALA A 129 -40.78 -2.21 13.70
CA ALA A 129 -39.86 -3.18 14.26
C ALA A 129 -38.54 -2.49 14.61
N ASN A 130 -38.10 -2.68 15.85
CA ASN A 130 -36.77 -2.26 16.27
C ASN A 130 -35.79 -3.39 16.01
N ALA A 131 -34.62 -3.07 15.45
CA ALA A 131 -33.48 -3.99 15.46
C ALA A 131 -33.15 -4.42 16.90
N SER A 132 -32.66 -5.65 17.07
CA SER A 132 -32.34 -6.24 18.37
C SER A 132 -31.14 -5.57 19.06
N GLY A 133 -30.21 -5.02 18.27
CA GLY A 133 -29.05 -4.28 18.76
C GLY A 133 -29.35 -2.85 19.18
N SER A 134 -28.28 -2.13 19.56
CA SER A 134 -28.37 -0.74 20.00
C SER A 134 -27.41 0.16 19.23
N CYS A 135 -27.72 1.46 19.20
CA CYS A 135 -26.85 2.47 18.62
C CYS A 135 -26.08 3.17 19.73
N LYS A 136 -24.76 3.05 19.70
CA LYS A 136 -23.87 3.83 20.55
C LYS A 136 -23.64 5.18 19.87
N SER A 137 -23.91 6.27 20.57
CA SER A 137 -23.51 7.59 20.08
C SER A 137 -21.99 7.65 19.96
N HIS A 138 -21.48 8.45 19.01
CA HIS A 138 -20.09 8.90 18.97
C HIS A 138 -19.79 9.77 20.20
N SER A 139 -19.85 9.18 21.39
CA SER A 139 -19.60 9.87 22.65
C SER A 139 -18.10 10.07 22.80
N ASN A 140 -17.70 11.32 23.05
CA ASN A 140 -16.36 11.72 23.42
C ASN A 140 -15.77 10.73 24.43
N ILE A 141 -14.87 9.87 23.97
CA ILE A 141 -14.14 8.94 24.80
C ILE A 141 -13.45 9.77 25.90
N PRO A 142 -13.61 9.41 27.19
CA PRO A 142 -12.91 10.08 28.28
C PRO A 142 -11.42 10.14 27.97
N VAL A 143 -10.85 11.33 28.03
CA VAL A 143 -9.43 11.57 27.75
C VAL A 143 -8.59 10.73 28.72
N PRO A 144 -7.86 9.71 28.26
CA PRO A 144 -7.01 8.91 29.13
C PRO A 144 -5.90 9.80 29.69
N PRO A 145 -5.35 9.48 30.87
CA PRO A 145 -4.42 10.36 31.60
C PRO A 145 -3.11 10.66 30.84
N SER A 146 -2.76 9.85 29.83
CA SER A 146 -1.61 10.07 28.95
C SER A 146 -2.06 10.54 27.56
N THR A 147 -2.30 11.85 27.41
CA THR A 147 -2.53 12.46 26.09
C THR A 147 -1.22 12.72 25.38
N ILE A 148 -1.22 12.54 24.06
CA ILE A 148 -0.18 13.04 23.17
C ILE A 148 -0.70 14.14 22.25
N THR A 149 0.15 15.08 21.88
CA THR A 149 -0.11 16.08 20.83
C THR A 149 0.40 15.57 19.50
N VAL A 150 -0.44 15.57 18.48
CA VAL A 150 -0.11 15.07 17.14
C VAL A 150 -0.59 16.06 16.09
N THR A 151 0.11 16.14 14.97
CA THR A 151 -0.27 16.96 13.82
C THR A 151 -0.49 16.07 12.60
N ILE A 152 -1.61 16.26 11.90
CA ILE A 152 -1.87 15.62 10.61
C ILE A 152 -1.97 16.69 9.53
N GLY A 153 -1.42 16.41 8.35
CA GLY A 153 -1.48 17.29 7.19
C GLY A 153 -1.76 16.51 5.92
N MET A 154 -2.07 17.25 4.85
CA MET A 154 -2.13 16.70 3.50
C MET A 154 -1.06 17.37 2.65
N GLU A 155 -0.63 16.69 1.60
CA GLU A 155 0.30 17.24 0.62
C GLU A 155 0.00 16.68 -0.77
N TRP A 156 0.13 17.51 -1.81
CA TRP A 156 0.01 17.11 -3.21
C TRP A 156 0.56 18.21 -4.11
N ASN A 157 0.82 17.91 -5.37
CA ASN A 157 1.14 18.93 -6.36
C ASN A 157 -0.11 19.79 -6.69
N PRO A 158 -0.17 21.08 -6.30
CA PRO A 158 -1.32 21.93 -6.55
C PRO A 158 -1.51 22.24 -8.04
N ASP A 159 -0.45 22.16 -8.85
CA ASP A 159 -0.53 22.38 -10.29
C ASP A 159 -1.18 21.20 -11.02
N VAL A 160 -1.06 19.99 -10.47
CA VAL A 160 -1.71 18.80 -11.04
C VAL A 160 -3.14 18.67 -10.53
N ILE A 161 -3.34 18.79 -9.20
CA ILE A 161 -4.65 18.61 -8.57
C ILE A 161 -5.55 19.84 -8.74
N LYS A 162 -4.99 20.99 -9.12
CA LYS A 162 -5.71 22.27 -9.26
C LYS A 162 -6.47 22.65 -7.99
N LYS A 163 -5.87 22.35 -6.83
CA LYS A 163 -6.46 22.58 -5.51
C LYS A 163 -5.39 23.00 -4.50
N PRO A 164 -5.63 24.02 -3.65
CA PRO A 164 -4.67 24.42 -2.62
C PRO A 164 -4.54 23.37 -1.52
N ILE A 165 -3.32 23.19 -1.01
CA ILE A 165 -3.05 22.29 0.12
C ILE A 165 -3.68 22.90 1.39
N PRO A 166 -4.53 22.16 2.12
CA PRO A 166 -5.14 22.65 3.34
C PRO A 166 -4.10 22.78 4.48
N PRO A 167 -4.33 23.69 5.44
CA PRO A 167 -3.45 23.80 6.60
C PRO A 167 -3.47 22.50 7.42
N PRO A 168 -2.34 22.13 8.05
CA PRO A 168 -2.28 20.98 8.93
C PRO A 168 -3.15 21.20 10.17
N TYR A 169 -3.62 20.10 10.77
CA TYR A 169 -4.44 20.10 11.97
C TYR A 169 -3.71 19.45 13.14
N THR A 170 -3.62 20.18 14.25
CA THR A 170 -2.99 19.69 15.49
C THR A 170 -4.06 19.37 16.53
N THR A 171 -3.95 18.21 17.18
CA THR A 171 -4.92 17.75 18.17
C THR A 171 -4.27 16.93 19.28
N LYS A 172 -4.99 16.78 20.39
CA LYS A 172 -4.61 15.89 21.49
C LYS A 172 -5.41 14.59 21.43
N VAL A 173 -4.72 13.46 21.49
CA VAL A 173 -5.31 12.12 21.52
C VAL A 173 -4.69 11.27 22.62
N ALA A 174 -5.27 10.13 22.93
CA ALA A 174 -4.64 9.20 23.85
C ALA A 174 -3.37 8.62 23.23
N ARG A 175 -2.37 8.29 24.04
CA ARG A 175 -1.22 7.52 23.56
C ARG A 175 -1.69 6.17 23.01
N GLY A 176 -1.25 5.83 21.81
CA GLY A 176 -1.58 4.56 21.14
C GLY A 176 -2.83 4.59 20.26
N THR A 177 -3.52 5.75 20.16
CA THR A 177 -4.57 5.99 19.17
C THR A 177 -4.02 5.82 17.74
N THR A 178 -4.77 5.15 16.88
CA THR A 178 -4.37 4.92 15.48
C THR A 178 -4.55 6.16 14.62
N LEU A 179 -3.90 6.22 13.46
CA LEU A 179 -4.09 7.32 12.52
C LEU A 179 -5.54 7.41 12.02
N THR A 180 -6.22 6.28 11.80
CA THR A 180 -7.65 6.24 11.46
C THR A 180 -8.52 6.93 12.50
N GLU A 181 -8.34 6.59 13.78
CA GLU A 181 -9.09 7.20 14.88
C GLU A 181 -8.81 8.70 14.99
N ILE A 182 -7.56 9.12 14.71
CA ILE A 182 -7.19 10.54 14.67
C ILE A 182 -7.92 11.24 13.52
N ILE A 183 -7.88 10.70 12.30
CA ILE A 183 -8.56 11.28 11.12
C ILE A 183 -10.06 11.41 11.40
N ASN A 184 -10.71 10.35 11.89
CA ASN A 184 -12.14 10.36 12.24
C ASN A 184 -12.45 11.43 13.29
N LYS A 185 -11.64 11.52 14.36
CA LYS A 185 -11.81 12.56 15.39
C LYS A 185 -11.67 13.97 14.83
N VAL A 186 -10.73 14.19 13.91
CA VAL A 186 -10.54 15.51 13.26
C VAL A 186 -11.72 15.83 12.36
N ALA A 187 -12.20 14.86 11.59
CA ALA A 187 -13.39 14.96 10.74
C ALA A 187 -14.63 15.34 11.56
N ASP A 188 -14.87 14.66 12.69
CA ASP A 188 -16.02 14.90 13.56
C ASP A 188 -15.96 16.28 14.25
N LYS A 189 -14.75 16.74 14.60
CA LYS A 189 -14.56 18.08 15.19
C LYS A 189 -14.69 19.22 14.19
N ASN A 190 -14.42 18.96 12.92
CA ASN A 190 -14.53 19.95 11.86
C ASN A 190 -15.25 19.35 10.63
N PRO A 191 -16.60 19.26 10.67
CA PRO A 191 -17.40 18.64 9.60
C PRO A 191 -17.32 19.35 8.24
N GLU A 192 -16.82 20.58 8.20
CA GLU A 192 -16.58 21.35 6.96
C GLU A 192 -15.08 21.36 6.59
N GLY A 193 -14.25 20.72 7.40
CA GLY A 193 -12.80 20.67 7.23
C GLY A 193 -12.33 19.70 6.14
N PRO A 194 -11.04 19.74 5.79
CA PRO A 194 -10.48 18.93 4.70
C PRO A 194 -10.52 17.42 4.98
N PHE A 195 -10.61 17.01 6.24
CA PHE A 195 -10.68 15.61 6.67
C PHE A 195 -12.12 15.11 6.86
N ASN A 196 -13.14 15.96 6.64
CA ASN A 196 -14.55 15.65 6.94
C ASN A 196 -15.09 14.40 6.21
N LYS A 197 -14.45 14.00 5.12
CA LYS A 197 -14.81 12.85 4.30
C LYS A 197 -13.57 12.22 3.67
N TYR A 198 -13.48 10.90 3.74
CA TYR A 198 -12.50 10.12 3.00
C TYR A 198 -13.07 8.74 2.64
N SER A 199 -12.55 8.15 1.58
CA SER A 199 -12.87 6.78 1.16
C SER A 199 -11.67 5.87 1.41
N SER A 200 -11.96 4.62 1.73
CA SER A 200 -10.95 3.61 2.00
C SER A 200 -11.40 2.23 1.55
N THR A 201 -10.43 1.39 1.20
CA THR A 201 -10.61 -0.05 1.04
C THR A 201 -10.04 -0.74 2.27
N TYR A 202 -10.82 -1.63 2.89
CA TYR A 202 -10.33 -2.52 3.93
C TYR A 202 -9.84 -3.81 3.27
N TYR A 203 -8.59 -4.18 3.55
CA TYR A 203 -8.01 -5.43 3.11
C TYR A 203 -7.83 -6.36 4.33
N GLY A 204 -8.42 -7.55 4.27
CA GLY A 204 -8.35 -8.58 5.30
C GLY A 204 -6.92 -8.83 5.78
N GLY A 205 -6.70 -8.70 7.09
CA GLY A 205 -5.41 -8.86 7.75
C GLY A 205 -4.46 -7.66 7.61
N GLN A 206 -4.75 -6.68 6.76
CA GLN A 206 -3.89 -5.52 6.49
C GLN A 206 -4.45 -4.22 7.08
N GLY A 207 -5.73 -3.91 6.88
CA GLY A 207 -6.41 -2.72 7.40
C GLY A 207 -6.96 -1.79 6.32
N HIS A 208 -7.34 -0.58 6.72
CA HIS A 208 -7.85 0.47 5.84
C HIS A 208 -6.73 1.17 5.08
N PHE A 209 -6.81 1.13 3.76
CA PHE A 209 -6.00 1.92 2.84
C PHE A 209 -6.83 3.09 2.30
N ILE A 210 -6.29 4.31 2.33
CA ILE A 210 -7.00 5.51 1.88
C ILE A 210 -6.99 5.58 0.35
N THR A 211 -8.17 5.62 -0.25
CA THR A 211 -8.35 5.66 -1.72
C THR A 211 -8.88 7.00 -2.21
N ALA A 212 -9.47 7.80 -1.33
CA ALA A 212 -9.80 9.18 -1.61
C ALA A 212 -9.79 10.03 -0.35
N MET A 213 -9.31 11.26 -0.43
CA MET A 213 -9.37 12.20 0.69
C MET A 213 -9.52 13.62 0.15
N ASN A 214 -10.34 14.43 0.84
CA ASN A 214 -10.62 15.81 0.45
C ASN A 214 -11.04 15.94 -1.04
N GLY A 215 -11.87 15.02 -1.53
CA GLY A 215 -12.37 15.00 -2.91
C GLY A 215 -11.38 14.54 -3.97
N THR A 216 -10.12 14.25 -3.61
CA THR A 216 -9.12 13.72 -4.55
C THR A 216 -9.05 12.20 -4.41
N LYS A 217 -9.40 11.49 -5.49
CA LYS A 217 -9.43 10.02 -5.58
C LYS A 217 -8.17 9.50 -6.28
N GLU A 218 -7.71 8.33 -5.86
CA GLU A 218 -6.69 7.57 -6.57
C GLU A 218 -7.10 7.22 -7.99
N ASP A 219 -6.10 7.02 -8.84
CA ASP A 219 -6.27 6.57 -10.22
C ASP A 219 -5.12 5.61 -10.54
N SER A 220 -5.40 4.31 -10.43
CA SER A 220 -4.41 3.26 -10.70
C SER A 220 -3.93 3.27 -12.14
N THR A 221 -4.71 3.81 -13.09
CA THR A 221 -4.29 3.91 -14.49
C THR A 221 -3.25 5.01 -14.73
N LYS A 222 -3.12 5.95 -13.79
CA LYS A 222 -2.16 7.06 -13.83
C LYS A 222 -1.07 6.95 -12.77
N ASP A 223 -1.02 5.84 -12.03
CA ASP A 223 -0.20 5.68 -10.83
C ASP A 223 -0.41 6.82 -9.81
N TRP A 224 -1.66 7.28 -9.65
CA TRP A 224 -2.02 8.29 -8.66
C TRP A 224 -2.52 7.62 -7.39
N LEU A 225 -1.83 7.82 -6.28
CA LEU A 225 -2.18 7.14 -5.02
C LEU A 225 -1.83 7.95 -3.78
N TRP A 226 -2.47 7.60 -2.66
CA TRP A 226 -2.18 8.16 -1.35
C TRP A 226 -1.09 7.35 -0.63
N LYS A 227 -0.12 8.06 -0.07
CA LYS A 227 0.91 7.51 0.82
C LYS A 227 1.00 8.31 2.11
N ILE A 228 1.59 7.72 3.14
CA ILE A 228 1.68 8.32 4.48
C ILE A 228 3.15 8.53 4.80
N TYR A 229 3.50 9.74 5.24
CA TYR A 229 4.88 10.12 5.54
C TYR A 229 5.00 10.73 6.93
N ASP A 230 6.13 10.51 7.58
CA ASP A 230 6.54 11.38 8.68
C ASP A 230 7.18 12.65 8.09
N LYS A 231 6.68 13.82 8.47
CA LYS A 231 7.13 15.10 7.92
C LYS A 231 8.57 15.42 8.31
N ALA A 232 9.00 15.03 9.50
CA ALA A 232 10.30 15.41 10.02
C ALA A 232 11.42 14.58 9.37
N THR A 233 11.18 13.29 9.16
CA THR A 233 12.17 12.39 8.56
C THR A 233 12.01 12.25 7.05
N GLY A 234 10.83 12.52 6.50
CA GLY A 234 10.48 12.19 5.11
C GLY A 234 10.29 10.69 4.86
N GLU A 235 10.29 9.88 5.92
CA GLU A 235 10.18 8.43 5.85
C GLU A 235 8.76 8.00 5.46
N LEU A 236 8.66 6.99 4.59
CA LEU A 236 7.40 6.36 4.24
C LEU A 236 6.91 5.51 5.42
N LEU A 237 5.71 5.81 5.89
CA LEU A 237 5.03 5.11 6.98
C LEU A 237 4.14 3.97 6.44
N PRO A 238 3.67 3.06 7.31
CA PRO A 238 2.76 1.98 6.90
C PRO A 238 1.53 2.52 6.17
N SER A 239 1.22 1.94 5.00
CA SER A 239 0.13 2.39 4.12
C SER A 239 -1.27 2.26 4.74
N PHE A 240 -1.44 1.37 5.72
CA PHE A 240 -2.72 1.11 6.38
C PHE A 240 -2.87 1.99 7.62
N VAL A 241 -3.86 2.89 7.60
CA VAL A 241 -4.06 3.92 8.63
C VAL A 241 -4.36 3.34 10.03
N ASP A 242 -4.84 2.10 10.11
CA ASP A 242 -5.11 1.44 11.39
C ASP A 242 -3.84 0.89 12.07
N LYS A 243 -2.77 0.69 11.29
CA LYS A 243 -1.53 0.08 11.79
C LYS A 243 -0.55 1.12 12.33
N TYR A 244 -0.67 2.36 11.88
CA TYR A 244 0.20 3.44 12.32
C TYR A 244 -0.36 4.15 13.57
N LYS A 245 0.51 4.35 14.55
CA LYS A 245 0.23 5.03 15.82
C LYS A 245 1.21 6.19 16.00
N PRO A 246 0.78 7.43 15.72
CA PRO A 246 1.63 8.61 15.85
C PRO A 246 2.20 8.78 17.26
N GLN A 247 3.40 9.34 17.35
CA GLN A 247 4.08 9.64 18.62
C GLN A 247 3.89 11.11 19.04
N GLU A 248 4.23 11.45 20.28
CA GLU A 248 4.21 12.83 20.78
C GLU A 248 4.98 13.78 19.85
N GLY A 249 4.35 14.89 19.47
CA GLY A 249 4.94 15.92 18.63
C GLY A 249 5.12 15.53 17.15
N SER A 250 4.76 14.29 16.76
CA SER A 250 4.90 13.85 15.38
C SER A 250 3.97 14.61 14.43
N THR A 251 4.45 14.80 13.20
CA THR A 251 3.65 15.38 12.12
C THR A 251 3.54 14.37 10.99
N THR A 252 2.33 13.86 10.77
CA THR A 252 2.04 12.86 9.73
C THR A 252 1.43 13.54 8.52
N ILE A 253 1.94 13.24 7.33
CA ILE A 253 1.44 13.78 6.07
C ILE A 253 0.77 12.65 5.26
N LEU A 254 -0.49 12.85 4.89
CA LEU A 254 -1.13 12.09 3.83
C LEU A 254 -0.81 12.76 2.50
N LYS A 255 0.11 12.17 1.74
CA LYS A 255 0.60 12.72 0.47
C LYS A 255 -0.07 12.02 -0.71
N PHE A 256 -0.65 12.79 -1.61
CA PHE A 256 -1.14 12.29 -2.89
C PHE A 256 -0.04 12.40 -3.93
N ILE A 257 0.46 11.25 -4.37
CA ILE A 257 1.56 11.15 -5.33
C ILE A 257 0.95 11.01 -6.72
N THR A 258 1.51 11.76 -7.66
CA THR A 258 1.17 11.67 -9.08
C THR A 258 2.39 11.18 -9.87
N SER A 259 2.15 10.64 -11.07
CA SER A 259 3.23 10.12 -11.94
C SER A 259 4.32 11.14 -12.29
N MET A 260 4.08 12.45 -12.16
CA MET A 260 5.11 13.48 -12.35
C MET A 260 6.09 13.62 -11.16
N GLU A 261 5.75 13.13 -9.98
CA GLU A 261 6.58 13.23 -8.77
C GLU A 261 7.49 12.01 -8.55
N SER A 262 7.25 10.89 -9.25
CA SER A 262 8.08 9.69 -9.12
C SER A 262 9.50 9.88 -9.70
N GLU A 263 9.71 10.86 -10.58
CA GLU A 263 11.02 11.16 -11.19
C GLU A 263 11.91 12.10 -10.35
N SER A 264 11.36 12.93 -9.44
CA SER A 264 12.14 13.99 -8.78
C SER A 264 12.93 13.53 -7.55
N SER A 265 12.44 12.54 -6.81
CA SER A 265 13.10 12.09 -5.56
C SER A 265 14.41 11.32 -5.79
N ALA A 266 14.57 10.66 -6.94
CA ALA A 266 15.82 10.03 -7.33
C ALA A 266 16.86 11.06 -7.80
N SER A 267 16.40 12.09 -8.52
CA SER A 267 17.26 13.14 -9.11
C SER A 267 17.87 14.07 -8.06
N GLU A 268 17.11 14.51 -7.05
CA GLU A 268 17.64 15.42 -6.02
C GLU A 268 18.67 14.76 -5.09
N THR A 269 18.49 13.46 -4.80
CA THR A 269 19.43 12.69 -3.98
C THR A 269 20.72 12.40 -4.74
N LEU A 270 20.62 12.07 -6.04
CA LEU A 270 21.78 11.89 -6.93
C LEU A 270 22.52 13.21 -7.20
N ALA A 271 21.82 14.33 -7.35
CA ALA A 271 22.43 15.64 -7.51
C ALA A 271 23.17 16.10 -6.25
N ARG A 272 22.60 15.88 -5.05
CA ARG A 272 23.29 16.16 -3.78
C ARG A 272 24.49 15.25 -3.55
N MET A 273 24.39 13.96 -3.86
CA MET A 273 25.54 13.04 -3.77
C MET A 273 26.63 13.36 -4.80
N GLY A 274 26.24 13.73 -6.02
CA GLY A 274 27.17 14.15 -7.08
C GLY A 274 27.95 15.41 -6.72
N LEU A 275 27.30 16.39 -6.08
CA LEU A 275 27.95 17.61 -5.63
C LEU A 275 28.95 17.35 -4.48
N ILE A 276 28.61 16.48 -3.54
CA ILE A 276 29.48 16.09 -2.42
C ILE A 276 30.70 15.31 -2.93
N VAL A 277 30.51 14.39 -3.87
CA VAL A 277 31.61 13.63 -4.48
C VAL A 277 32.54 14.56 -5.26
N LEU A 278 32.02 15.52 -6.06
CA LEU A 278 32.85 16.50 -6.77
C LEU A 278 33.66 17.39 -5.81
N CYS A 279 33.09 17.82 -4.68
CA CYS A 279 33.81 18.59 -3.68
C CYS A 279 34.94 17.79 -3.01
N ILE A 280 34.73 16.50 -2.72
CA ILE A 280 35.75 15.64 -2.11
C ILE A 280 36.86 15.33 -3.11
N SER A 281 36.53 15.10 -4.40
CA SER A 281 37.51 14.89 -5.47
C SER A 281 38.43 16.10 -5.66
N ALA A 282 37.88 17.32 -5.65
CA ALA A 282 38.66 18.54 -5.80
C ALA A 282 39.62 18.79 -4.63
N ILE A 283 39.22 18.42 -3.40
CA ILE A 283 40.07 18.52 -2.21
C ILE A 283 41.21 17.50 -2.25
N VAL A 284 40.93 16.26 -2.69
CA VAL A 284 41.92 15.19 -2.81
C VAL A 284 42.92 15.49 -3.94
N GLU A 285 42.46 15.99 -5.08
CA GLU A 285 43.36 16.42 -6.17
C GLU A 285 44.18 17.65 -5.78
N GLY A 286 43.60 18.63 -5.08
CA GLY A 286 44.34 19.79 -4.57
C GLY A 286 45.45 19.41 -3.58
N LEU A 287 45.18 18.44 -2.70
CA LEU A 287 46.18 17.88 -1.78
C LEU A 287 47.26 17.10 -2.54
N LEU A 288 46.89 16.23 -3.49
CA LEU A 288 47.84 15.47 -4.31
C LEU A 288 48.72 16.38 -5.18
N PHE A 289 48.17 17.47 -5.72
CA PHE A 289 48.95 18.47 -6.47
C PHE A 289 49.92 19.24 -5.57
N PHE A 290 49.52 19.55 -4.34
CA PHE A 290 50.40 20.19 -3.35
C PHE A 290 51.56 19.27 -2.94
N PHE A 291 51.32 17.95 -2.84
CA PHE A 291 52.35 16.95 -2.51
C PHE A 291 53.25 16.59 -3.70
N THR A 292 52.76 16.67 -4.95
CA THR A 292 53.56 16.33 -6.14
C THR A 292 54.32 17.52 -6.74
N SER A 293 53.89 18.77 -6.49
CA SER A 293 54.56 19.98 -7.02
C SER A 293 55.70 20.54 -6.17
N ARG A 294 55.96 20.00 -4.96
CA ARG A 294 57.12 20.39 -4.14
C ARG A 294 58.20 19.31 -4.09
N ASN A 295 58.82 19.04 -5.24
CA ASN A 295 60.13 18.37 -5.33
C ASN A 295 61.28 19.37 -5.45
N THR A 296 61.24 20.46 -4.69
CA THR A 296 62.40 21.31 -4.40
C THR A 296 62.28 21.83 -2.97
N VAL A 297 62.87 21.08 -2.04
CA VAL A 297 63.08 21.54 -0.67
C VAL A 297 64.23 22.55 -0.71
N SER A 298 63.90 23.84 -0.66
CA SER A 298 64.82 24.85 -0.16
C SER A 298 64.70 24.90 1.37
N SER A 299 65.85 24.92 2.04
CA SER A 299 66.09 24.71 3.48
C SER A 299 65.50 25.77 4.43
N CYS A 300 64.48 26.52 4.04
CA CYS A 300 63.82 27.52 4.90
C CYS A 300 62.44 27.10 5.44
N CYS A 301 61.90 25.94 5.08
CA CYS A 301 60.59 25.49 5.59
C CYS A 301 60.66 24.52 6.78
N VAL A 302 61.86 24.20 7.29
CA VAL A 302 62.04 23.18 8.35
C VAL A 302 61.72 23.73 9.75
N GLU A 303 61.76 25.05 9.96
CA GLU A 303 61.42 25.65 11.27
C GLU A 303 59.91 25.84 11.51
N LEU A 304 59.06 25.77 10.48
CA LEU A 304 57.59 25.84 10.69
C LEU A 304 56.94 24.50 11.02
N ILE A 305 57.70 23.39 10.92
CA ILE A 305 57.17 22.01 11.08
C ILE A 305 57.30 21.51 12.53
N PHE A 306 58.11 22.16 13.37
CA PHE A 306 58.29 21.76 14.78
C PHE A 306 57.24 22.32 15.76
N GLN A 307 56.18 22.99 15.28
CA GLN A 307 55.06 23.45 16.11
C GLN A 307 53.71 22.78 15.82
N ILE A 308 53.70 21.64 15.12
CA ILE A 308 52.50 20.81 15.04
C ILE A 308 52.49 19.85 16.24
N ASP A 309 51.72 20.29 17.24
CA ASP A 309 51.40 19.71 18.53
C ASP A 309 51.45 18.17 18.60
N PHE A 310 52.23 17.62 19.52
CA PHE A 310 52.37 16.19 19.82
C PHE A 310 51.00 15.53 20.17
N ARG A 311 50.00 16.36 20.50
CA ARG A 311 48.60 15.95 20.70
C ARG A 311 47.90 15.49 19.41
N ILE A 312 48.29 16.01 18.24
CA ILE A 312 47.71 15.63 16.94
C ILE A 312 48.22 14.26 16.50
N LEU A 313 49.50 13.95 16.76
CA LEU A 313 50.07 12.63 16.42
C LEU A 313 49.54 11.52 17.34
N SER A 314 49.30 11.85 18.62
CA SER A 314 48.62 10.96 19.58
C SER A 314 47.16 10.71 19.21
N ALA A 315 46.42 11.76 18.80
CA ALA A 315 45.05 11.65 18.30
C ALA A 315 44.99 10.84 16.99
N TYR A 316 45.96 11.00 16.09
CA TYR A 316 46.02 10.26 14.83
C TYR A 316 46.35 8.76 15.05
N CYS A 317 47.25 8.42 15.98
CA CYS A 317 47.51 7.02 16.33
C CYS A 317 46.31 6.36 17.02
N LEU A 318 45.58 7.06 17.90
CA LEU A 318 44.35 6.55 18.50
C LEU A 318 43.21 6.42 17.48
N LEU A 319 43.13 7.33 16.50
CA LEU A 319 42.18 7.25 15.39
C LEU A 319 42.51 6.07 14.46
N GLN A 320 43.78 5.81 14.16
CA GLN A 320 44.20 4.67 13.33
C GLN A 320 44.01 3.32 14.05
N ILE A 321 44.18 3.25 15.36
CA ILE A 321 43.86 2.05 16.16
C ILE A 321 42.34 1.84 16.25
N SER A 322 41.54 2.91 16.30
CA SER A 322 40.08 2.85 16.22
C SER A 322 39.58 2.42 14.83
N ILE A 323 40.19 2.91 13.76
CA ILE A 323 39.85 2.55 12.37
C ILE A 323 40.32 1.12 12.06
N GLY A 324 41.47 0.69 12.59
CA GLY A 324 41.96 -0.69 12.46
C GLY A 324 41.09 -1.71 13.19
N HIS A 325 40.63 -1.41 14.41
CA HIS A 325 39.67 -2.27 15.11
C HIS A 325 38.27 -2.23 14.47
N GLN A 326 37.85 -1.10 13.90
CA GLN A 326 36.62 -1.06 13.12
C GLN A 326 36.72 -1.85 11.81
N GLN A 327 37.84 -1.87 11.09
CA GLN A 327 37.94 -2.65 9.84
C GLN A 327 37.87 -4.17 10.04
N ILE A 328 38.29 -4.69 11.20
CA ILE A 328 38.17 -6.12 11.52
C ILE A 328 36.74 -6.48 11.96
N ILE A 329 36.00 -5.55 12.58
CA ILE A 329 34.58 -5.74 12.94
C ILE A 329 33.64 -5.47 11.74
N TYR A 330 33.99 -4.54 10.85
CA TYR A 330 33.17 -4.16 9.68
C TYR A 330 33.22 -5.17 8.53
N LYS A 331 34.28 -5.99 8.41
CA LYS A 331 34.32 -7.06 7.39
C LYS A 331 33.42 -8.26 7.69
N ASN A 332 32.90 -8.38 8.92
CA ASN A 332 31.97 -9.44 9.32
C ASN A 332 30.54 -8.95 9.57
N SER A 333 30.22 -7.70 9.22
CA SER A 333 28.85 -7.17 9.32
C SER A 333 28.03 -7.54 8.08
N THR A 334 26.99 -8.35 8.29
CA THR A 334 25.93 -8.72 7.33
C THR A 334 25.32 -7.52 6.59
N LEU A 335 25.42 -6.31 7.15
CA LEU A 335 24.87 -5.08 6.60
C LEU A 335 25.64 -4.55 5.37
N PHE A 336 26.96 -4.79 5.28
CA PHE A 336 27.75 -4.28 4.14
C PHE A 336 27.62 -5.17 2.90
N ASN A 337 27.43 -6.48 3.08
CA ASN A 337 27.04 -7.38 1.99
C ASN A 337 25.60 -7.13 1.52
N TYR A 338 24.73 -6.63 2.39
CA TYR A 338 23.36 -6.22 2.04
C TYR A 338 23.36 -4.98 1.14
N ILE A 339 24.11 -3.93 1.52
CA ILE A 339 24.19 -2.67 0.75
C ILE A 339 24.91 -2.85 -0.60
N LYS A 340 25.88 -3.77 -0.69
CA LYS A 340 26.57 -4.05 -1.96
C LYS A 340 25.71 -4.83 -2.95
N ASN A 341 24.74 -5.62 -2.47
CA ASN A 341 23.81 -6.38 -3.32
C ASN A 341 22.66 -5.54 -3.88
N GLU A 342 22.23 -4.44 -3.23
CA GLU A 342 21.15 -3.58 -3.74
C GLU A 342 21.60 -2.56 -4.81
N MET A 343 22.90 -2.38 -5.04
CA MET A 343 23.43 -1.43 -6.04
C MET A 343 24.05 -2.08 -7.29
N ALA A 344 23.99 -3.41 -7.43
CA ALA A 344 24.47 -4.07 -8.63
C ALA A 344 23.45 -3.93 -9.77
N LEU A 345 23.87 -3.43 -10.93
CA LEU A 345 23.04 -3.44 -12.13
C LEU A 345 23.09 -4.84 -12.76
N ILE A 346 21.92 -5.43 -12.99
CA ILE A 346 21.74 -6.71 -13.66
C ILE A 346 21.15 -6.50 -15.05
N THR A 347 21.49 -7.37 -15.99
CA THR A 347 20.92 -7.43 -17.33
C THR A 347 19.82 -8.49 -17.34
N VAL A 348 18.62 -8.11 -17.75
CA VAL A 348 17.44 -8.99 -17.76
C VAL A 348 16.76 -8.94 -19.12
N THR A 349 16.18 -10.06 -19.55
CA THR A 349 15.41 -10.15 -20.79
C THR A 349 13.99 -10.62 -20.50
N ILE A 350 13.00 -9.93 -21.06
CA ILE A 350 11.59 -10.37 -21.06
C ILE A 350 11.14 -10.67 -22.48
N GLY A 351 10.30 -11.68 -22.66
CA GLY A 351 9.77 -12.08 -23.96
C GLY A 351 8.32 -12.54 -23.88
N ILE A 352 7.66 -12.56 -25.03
CA ILE A 352 6.31 -13.08 -25.19
C ILE A 352 6.39 -14.32 -26.08
N GLN A 353 5.57 -15.32 -25.80
CA GLN A 353 5.50 -16.54 -26.59
C GLN A 353 4.05 -17.01 -26.69
N TRP A 354 3.63 -17.43 -27.87
CA TRP A 354 2.32 -18.05 -28.12
C TRP A 354 2.40 -18.96 -29.34
N ASP A 355 1.40 -19.83 -29.51
CA ASP A 355 1.18 -20.52 -30.78
C ASP A 355 0.52 -19.55 -31.77
N THR A 356 1.18 -19.29 -32.89
CA THR A 356 0.67 -18.39 -33.95
C THR A 356 -0.58 -18.91 -34.65
N LYS A 357 -0.94 -20.19 -34.43
CA LYS A 357 -2.23 -20.74 -34.88
C LYS A 357 -3.38 -20.39 -33.95
N ILE A 358 -3.08 -20.06 -32.69
CA ILE A 358 -4.05 -19.66 -31.66
C ILE A 358 -4.19 -18.14 -31.65
N VAL A 359 -3.05 -17.44 -31.65
CA VAL A 359 -2.97 -16.00 -31.72
C VAL A 359 -2.52 -15.65 -33.13
N ASP A 360 -3.42 -15.10 -33.96
CA ASP A 360 -3.13 -14.70 -35.35
C ASP A 360 -2.27 -13.41 -35.38
N LYS A 361 -1.07 -13.52 -34.82
CA LYS A 361 -0.11 -12.42 -34.63
C LYS A 361 1.32 -12.99 -34.58
N PRO A 362 2.32 -12.33 -35.21
CA PRO A 362 3.71 -12.74 -35.08
C PRO A 362 4.20 -12.57 -33.64
N ILE A 363 5.07 -13.49 -33.19
CA ILE A 363 5.70 -13.40 -31.86
C ILE A 363 6.61 -12.16 -31.82
N PRO A 364 6.40 -11.22 -30.87
CA PRO A 364 7.22 -10.01 -30.77
C PRO A 364 8.69 -10.31 -30.39
N PRO A 365 9.64 -9.44 -30.76
CA PRO A 365 11.02 -9.56 -30.30
C PRO A 365 11.12 -9.38 -28.78
N PRO A 366 12.05 -10.07 -28.11
CA PRO A 366 12.26 -9.91 -26.67
C PRO A 366 12.88 -8.54 -26.36
N TYR A 367 12.54 -8.00 -25.18
CA TYR A 367 13.09 -6.76 -24.67
C TYR A 367 14.17 -7.04 -23.64
N THR A 368 15.35 -6.43 -23.80
CA THR A 368 16.50 -6.61 -22.89
C THR A 368 16.92 -5.26 -22.32
N THR A 369 17.11 -5.20 -21.01
CA THR A 369 17.46 -3.96 -20.31
C THR A 369 18.35 -4.19 -19.10
N LYS A 370 18.93 -3.10 -18.59
CA LYS A 370 19.66 -3.10 -17.31
C LYS A 370 18.80 -2.48 -16.22
N VAL A 371 18.70 -3.14 -15.08
CA VAL A 371 17.96 -2.68 -13.89
C VAL A 371 18.76 -2.98 -12.63
N SER A 372 18.44 -2.33 -11.51
CA SER A 372 19.06 -2.66 -10.23
C SER A 372 18.66 -4.07 -9.80
N GLN A 373 19.58 -4.81 -9.19
CA GLN A 373 19.30 -6.11 -8.59
C GLN A 373 18.17 -5.97 -7.55
N GLY A 374 17.21 -6.89 -7.57
CA GLY A 374 16.01 -6.81 -6.73
C GLY A 374 14.83 -6.04 -7.35
N THR A 375 14.98 -5.48 -8.56
CA THR A 375 13.84 -4.91 -9.31
C THR A 375 12.80 -5.99 -9.60
N PHE A 376 11.53 -5.71 -9.32
CA PHE A 376 10.44 -6.62 -9.60
C PHE A 376 10.12 -6.69 -11.10
N LEU A 377 9.61 -7.84 -11.56
CA LEU A 377 9.28 -8.07 -12.96
C LEU A 377 8.21 -7.08 -13.48
N ILE A 378 7.27 -6.65 -12.63
CA ILE A 378 6.29 -5.63 -12.99
C ILE A 378 6.96 -4.31 -13.36
N ASP A 379 8.00 -3.89 -12.64
CA ASP A 379 8.73 -2.65 -12.92
C ASP A 379 9.55 -2.77 -14.20
N ILE A 380 10.05 -3.97 -14.52
CA ILE A 380 10.74 -4.26 -15.79
C ILE A 380 9.75 -4.18 -16.97
N VAL A 381 8.53 -4.69 -16.81
CA VAL A 381 7.47 -4.56 -17.84
C VAL A 381 7.03 -3.11 -17.99
N LYS A 382 6.85 -2.36 -16.90
CA LYS A 382 6.56 -0.91 -16.94
C LYS A 382 7.66 -0.15 -17.67
N LYS A 383 8.93 -0.47 -17.40
CA LYS A 383 10.07 0.12 -18.10
C LYS A 383 10.02 -0.18 -19.61
N ALA A 384 9.75 -1.43 -19.99
CA ALA A 384 9.60 -1.83 -21.39
C ALA A 384 8.45 -1.09 -22.09
N ALA A 385 7.30 -0.94 -21.42
CA ALA A 385 6.14 -0.21 -21.91
C ALA A 385 6.44 1.28 -22.15
N ASN A 386 7.25 1.89 -21.28
CA ASN A 386 7.61 3.30 -21.37
C ASN A 386 8.68 3.57 -22.43
N GLU A 387 9.65 2.67 -22.59
CA GLU A 387 10.72 2.83 -23.59
C GLU A 387 10.26 2.47 -25.01
N ASP A 388 9.30 1.55 -25.15
CA ASP A 388 8.66 1.23 -26.43
C ASP A 388 7.14 1.40 -26.33
N VAL A 389 6.70 2.65 -26.45
CA VAL A 389 5.29 3.07 -26.38
C VAL A 389 4.42 2.52 -27.51
N THR A 390 4.99 1.83 -28.50
CA THR A 390 4.26 1.09 -29.55
C THR A 390 4.44 -0.42 -29.45
N GLY A 391 5.34 -0.86 -28.56
CA GLY A 391 5.80 -2.22 -28.41
C GLY A 391 4.81 -3.11 -27.69
N PRO A 392 5.09 -4.41 -27.62
CA PRO A 392 4.12 -5.39 -27.14
C PRO A 392 3.83 -5.29 -25.63
N PHE A 393 4.76 -4.72 -24.86
CA PHE A 393 4.64 -4.58 -23.41
C PHE A 393 3.83 -3.35 -22.99
N ASN A 394 3.37 -2.49 -23.90
CA ASN A 394 2.52 -1.35 -23.57
C ASN A 394 1.02 -1.70 -23.44
N LYS A 395 0.62 -2.90 -23.85
CA LYS A 395 -0.77 -3.40 -23.90
C LYS A 395 -0.91 -4.63 -23.02
N TYR A 396 -0.66 -4.47 -21.73
CA TYR A 396 -0.85 -5.54 -20.76
C TYR A 396 -1.89 -5.14 -19.72
N SER A 397 -2.50 -6.13 -19.09
CA SER A 397 -3.35 -5.94 -17.93
C SER A 397 -3.08 -7.04 -16.91
N THR A 398 -3.23 -6.68 -15.64
CA THR A 398 -3.07 -7.59 -14.51
C THR A 398 -4.35 -7.61 -13.68
N THR A 399 -4.52 -8.70 -12.95
CA THR A 399 -5.51 -8.81 -11.88
C THR A 399 -4.78 -9.21 -10.61
N TYR A 400 -5.03 -8.50 -9.52
CA TYR A 400 -4.45 -8.80 -8.23
C TYR A 400 -5.13 -10.01 -7.57
N TYR A 401 -4.33 -10.99 -7.14
CA TYR A 401 -4.77 -12.21 -6.48
C TYR A 401 -4.09 -12.40 -5.12
N GLY A 402 -4.37 -11.51 -4.15
CA GLY A 402 -4.02 -11.70 -2.74
C GLY A 402 -2.60 -12.20 -2.49
N ASN A 403 -2.45 -13.35 -1.81
CA ASN A 403 -1.15 -13.95 -1.47
C ASN A 403 -0.25 -14.27 -2.70
N LEU A 404 -0.79 -14.24 -3.92
CA LEU A 404 -0.06 -14.51 -5.15
C LEU A 404 0.35 -13.23 -5.89
N GLY A 405 -0.13 -12.05 -5.50
CA GLY A 405 0.18 -10.80 -6.18
C GLY A 405 -0.56 -10.60 -7.51
N ASP A 406 -0.05 -9.71 -8.34
CA ASP A 406 -0.58 -9.38 -9.67
C ASP A 406 -0.30 -10.52 -10.67
N LEU A 407 -1.35 -11.09 -11.25
CA LEU A 407 -1.24 -12.04 -12.37
C LEU A 407 -1.57 -11.35 -13.67
N VAL A 408 -0.78 -11.64 -14.71
CA VAL A 408 -1.02 -11.15 -16.06
C VAL A 408 -2.26 -11.83 -16.63
N ILE A 409 -3.24 -11.03 -17.06
CA ILE A 409 -4.47 -11.51 -17.70
C ILE A 409 -4.56 -11.10 -19.18
N ALA A 410 -3.76 -10.12 -19.60
CA ALA A 410 -3.55 -9.80 -21.00
C ALA A 410 -2.11 -9.32 -21.24
N MET A 411 -1.57 -9.61 -22.43
CA MET A 411 -0.27 -9.12 -22.88
C MET A 411 -0.31 -8.91 -24.39
N ASP A 412 0.29 -7.82 -24.86
CA ASP A 412 0.26 -7.38 -26.27
C ASP A 412 -1.16 -7.31 -26.88
N GLY A 413 -2.14 -6.95 -26.03
CA GLY A 413 -3.56 -6.82 -26.38
C GLY A 413 -4.32 -8.15 -26.50
N VAL A 414 -3.70 -9.28 -26.17
CA VAL A 414 -4.34 -10.60 -26.19
C VAL A 414 -4.77 -10.95 -24.77
N GLU A 415 -6.08 -10.97 -24.52
CA GLU A 415 -6.67 -11.36 -23.24
C GLU A 415 -6.74 -12.89 -23.10
N GLN A 416 -6.70 -13.38 -21.86
CA GLN A 416 -7.00 -14.77 -21.55
C GLN A 416 -8.42 -15.18 -21.96
N ASP A 417 -8.59 -16.44 -22.37
CA ASP A 417 -9.87 -17.01 -22.75
C ASP A 417 -10.16 -18.24 -21.87
N PRO A 418 -10.84 -18.05 -20.73
CA PRO A 418 -11.19 -19.15 -19.84
C PRO A 418 -12.08 -20.22 -20.48
N ALA A 419 -12.93 -19.85 -21.44
CA ALA A 419 -13.83 -20.78 -22.12
C ALA A 419 -13.06 -21.77 -23.00
N ARG A 420 -11.98 -21.30 -23.64
CA ARG A 420 -11.04 -22.14 -24.39
C ARG A 420 -9.84 -22.62 -23.57
N LYS A 421 -9.83 -22.30 -22.27
CA LYS A 421 -8.77 -22.66 -21.33
C LYS A 421 -7.40 -22.11 -21.75
N LEU A 422 -7.36 -20.93 -22.34
CA LEU A 422 -6.14 -20.24 -22.75
C LEU A 422 -5.77 -19.19 -21.72
N TYR A 423 -4.55 -19.26 -21.18
CA TYR A 423 -4.10 -18.39 -20.11
C TYR A 423 -2.67 -17.92 -20.30
N TRP A 424 -2.35 -16.80 -19.67
CA TRP A 424 -0.99 -16.28 -19.57
C TRP A 424 -0.24 -16.94 -18.41
N MET A 425 0.93 -17.47 -18.73
CA MET A 425 1.80 -18.16 -17.78
C MET A 425 3.17 -17.50 -17.79
N ILE A 426 3.75 -17.26 -16.62
CA ILE A 426 5.09 -16.68 -16.51
C ILE A 426 6.10 -17.79 -16.26
N ARG A 427 7.12 -17.90 -17.11
CA ARG A 427 8.12 -18.96 -17.06
C ARG A 427 9.53 -18.39 -17.12
N ASP A 428 10.43 -19.06 -16.45
CA ASP A 428 11.86 -18.91 -16.74
C ASP A 428 12.18 -19.65 -18.04
N LYS A 429 12.75 -18.96 -19.04
CA LYS A 429 12.99 -19.51 -20.38
C LYS A 429 14.00 -20.65 -20.37
N GLN A 430 14.99 -20.59 -19.49
CA GLN A 430 16.09 -21.54 -19.46
C GLN A 430 15.66 -22.87 -18.86
N THR A 431 14.86 -22.82 -17.80
CA THR A 431 14.41 -23.99 -17.05
C THR A 431 13.03 -24.48 -17.47
N GLY A 432 12.25 -23.65 -18.18
CA GLY A 432 10.84 -23.91 -18.51
C GLY A 432 9.91 -23.91 -17.30
N LYS A 433 10.44 -23.68 -16.09
CA LYS A 433 9.70 -23.72 -14.84
C LYS A 433 8.76 -22.55 -14.74
N LEU A 434 7.60 -22.82 -14.17
CA LEU A 434 6.63 -21.79 -13.83
C LEU A 434 7.18 -20.93 -12.70
N ILE A 435 6.96 -19.62 -12.81
CA ILE A 435 7.22 -18.69 -11.72
C ILE A 435 6.08 -18.82 -10.70
N PRO A 436 6.37 -19.14 -9.42
CA PRO A 436 5.36 -19.50 -8.44
C PRO A 436 4.68 -18.28 -7.78
N THR A 437 4.80 -17.10 -8.38
CA THR A 437 4.37 -15.82 -7.81
C THR A 437 3.85 -14.90 -8.91
N GLY A 438 3.17 -13.83 -8.50
CA GLY A 438 2.76 -12.72 -9.34
C GLY A 438 3.93 -11.96 -9.92
N ILE A 439 3.64 -11.18 -10.96
CA ILE A 439 4.60 -10.35 -11.68
C ILE A 439 5.19 -9.25 -10.77
N ASP A 440 4.45 -8.82 -9.75
CA ASP A 440 4.84 -7.86 -8.71
C ASP A 440 5.70 -8.47 -7.60
N GLN A 441 5.83 -9.80 -7.55
CA GLN A 441 6.58 -10.52 -6.51
C GLN A 441 7.85 -11.19 -7.04
N TYR A 442 7.96 -11.38 -8.35
CA TYR A 442 9.13 -12.02 -8.95
C TYR A 442 10.27 -11.03 -9.19
N GLN A 443 11.47 -11.38 -8.74
CA GLN A 443 12.70 -10.62 -8.99
C GLN A 443 13.63 -11.44 -9.89
N PRO A 444 13.81 -11.06 -11.17
CA PRO A 444 14.71 -11.76 -12.08
C PRO A 444 16.18 -11.67 -11.65
N GLN A 445 16.96 -12.68 -12.02
CA GLN A 445 18.41 -12.73 -11.77
C GLN A 445 19.20 -12.16 -12.96
N ASP A 446 20.48 -11.83 -12.74
CA ASP A 446 21.35 -11.37 -13.83
C ASP A 446 21.48 -12.41 -14.95
N GLY A 447 21.34 -11.96 -16.18
CA GLY A 447 21.32 -12.80 -17.38
C GLY A 447 20.08 -13.68 -17.54
N SER A 448 19.08 -13.57 -16.67
CA SER A 448 17.86 -14.37 -16.78
C SER A 448 16.96 -13.92 -17.92
N THR A 449 16.18 -14.86 -18.46
CA THR A 449 15.14 -14.55 -19.44
C THR A 449 13.80 -15.04 -18.95
N THR A 450 12.86 -14.12 -18.75
CA THR A 450 11.48 -14.43 -18.36
C THR A 450 10.56 -14.36 -19.57
N VAL A 451 9.68 -15.35 -19.73
CA VAL A 451 8.75 -15.44 -20.86
C VAL A 451 7.31 -15.45 -20.36
N PHE A 452 6.49 -14.58 -20.93
CA PHE A 452 5.03 -14.62 -20.84
C PHE A 452 4.52 -15.53 -21.95
N SER A 453 4.01 -16.71 -21.57
CA SER A 453 3.54 -17.75 -22.48
C SER A 453 2.00 -17.77 -22.50
N TYR A 454 1.40 -17.63 -23.68
CA TYR A 454 -0.04 -17.84 -23.89
C TYR A 454 -0.27 -19.29 -24.33
N GLU A 455 -0.80 -20.10 -23.42
CA GLU A 455 -0.91 -21.55 -23.61
C GLU A 455 -2.30 -22.09 -23.26
N GLU A 456 -2.71 -23.14 -23.97
CA GLU A 456 -3.89 -23.93 -23.58
C GLU A 456 -3.54 -24.77 -22.36
N THR A 457 -4.11 -24.40 -21.23
CA THR A 457 -3.88 -25.06 -19.96
C THR A 457 -5.20 -25.39 -19.34
N GLY A 458 -5.38 -26.63 -18.89
CA GLY A 458 -6.61 -27.03 -18.18
C GLY A 458 -6.96 -26.22 -16.93
N MET A 459 -6.07 -25.32 -16.49
CA MET A 459 -6.15 -24.49 -15.29
C MET A 459 -5.32 -23.22 -15.49
N SER A 460 -5.85 -22.07 -15.07
CA SER A 460 -5.18 -20.76 -15.05
C SER A 460 -3.87 -20.73 -14.24
N HIS A 461 -3.06 -19.67 -14.40
CA HIS A 461 -1.87 -19.45 -13.57
C HIS A 461 -2.23 -19.46 -12.08
N TYR A 462 -3.31 -18.77 -11.71
CA TYR A 462 -3.87 -18.78 -10.36
C TYR A 462 -4.19 -20.20 -9.84
N GLU A 463 -4.95 -20.99 -10.62
CA GLU A 463 -5.35 -22.35 -10.22
C GLU A 463 -4.16 -23.30 -10.06
N ARG A 464 -3.10 -23.11 -10.86
CA ARG A 464 -1.87 -23.91 -10.73
C ARG A 464 -1.07 -23.55 -9.48
N LEU A 465 -1.02 -22.28 -9.12
CA LEU A 465 -0.31 -21.83 -7.92
C LEU A 465 -1.03 -22.21 -6.63
N THR A 466 -2.35 -22.36 -6.67
CA THR A 466 -3.18 -22.71 -5.49
C THR A 466 -3.40 -24.21 -5.29
N ARG A 467 -3.18 -25.04 -6.31
CA ARG A 467 -3.31 -26.51 -6.25
C ARG A 467 -1.98 -27.26 -6.16
N GLY A 468 -0.86 -26.54 -6.15
CA GLY A 468 0.52 -27.07 -6.13
C GLY A 468 1.03 -27.47 -4.76
#